data_AF-A0A5M3M9X2-F1
#
_entry.id   AF-A0A5M3M9X2-F1
#
_cell.length_a   1.000
_cell.length_b   1.000
_cell.length_c   1.000
_cell.angle_alpha   90.00
_cell.angle_beta   90.00
_cell.angle_gamma   90.00
#
_symmetry.space_group_name_H-M   'P 1'
#
loop_
_entity.id
_entity.type
_entity.pdbx_description
1 polymer ?
#
loop_
_entity_poly.entity_id
_entity_poly.type
_entity_poly.pdbx_seq_one_letter_code
_entity_poly.pdbx_strand_id
1 'polypeptide(L)'
;MLRHVRRLATSATGALPDLVGTAPSHRSYIFLHTPQPPSEYPARYATPLQRALLLRTVKWGGSVNFSWSPEQPAYPIAASGDQAYHLTAFSRNGRLALEGVRMENVEEVAKRLQEHAEGGAIAVKKDEDVHLYVCTHGSRDCRCGDTGGAVVRALQEELKRRNAQDPNGPSSRVKVAETAHVGGHKYAANILVYPHGEWLGYVEPEDVPAVLDAVFKRPTRPASASDPPLCPPHWRGRMGLAKDEQIELFQATAQAA
;
A
#
# COMPACT_ATOMS: atom_id res chain seq x y z
N MET A 1 36.09 -8.94 -28.56
CA MET A 1 35.62 -10.19 -27.89
C MET A 1 35.03 -9.82 -26.54
N LEU A 2 33.71 -9.59 -26.47
CA LEU A 2 32.97 -9.48 -25.22
C LEU A 2 31.76 -10.41 -25.34
N ARG A 3 31.73 -11.42 -24.47
CA ARG A 3 30.82 -12.57 -24.53
C ARG A 3 29.38 -12.11 -24.30
N HIS A 4 28.54 -12.29 -25.32
CA HIS A 4 27.08 -12.31 -25.16
C HIS A 4 26.70 -13.48 -24.25
N VAL A 5 26.23 -13.18 -23.04
CA VAL A 5 25.58 -14.19 -22.19
C VAL A 5 24.14 -14.34 -22.69
N ARG A 6 23.95 -15.27 -23.61
CA ARG A 6 22.64 -15.73 -24.06
C ARG A 6 21.99 -16.48 -22.89
N ARG A 7 20.99 -15.88 -22.23
CA ARG A 7 20.15 -16.62 -21.26
C ARG A 7 19.41 -17.70 -22.03
N LEU A 8 19.75 -18.95 -21.75
CA LEU A 8 19.02 -20.12 -22.22
C LEU A 8 17.64 -20.10 -21.57
N ALA A 9 16.59 -20.09 -22.40
CA ALA A 9 15.22 -20.33 -21.96
C ALA A 9 15.12 -21.80 -21.52
N THR A 10 15.13 -22.03 -20.21
CA THR A 10 14.75 -23.32 -19.62
C THR A 10 13.23 -23.39 -19.56
N SER A 11 12.64 -24.42 -20.15
CA SER A 11 11.21 -24.71 -20.04
C SER A 11 10.85 -24.92 -18.58
N ALA A 12 10.08 -23.99 -18.02
CA ALA A 12 9.56 -24.11 -16.65
C ALA A 12 8.41 -25.12 -16.64
N THR A 13 8.66 -26.29 -16.06
CA THR A 13 7.62 -27.10 -15.43
C THR A 13 6.89 -26.22 -14.41
N GLY A 14 5.57 -26.12 -14.53
CA GLY A 14 4.72 -25.19 -13.77
C GLY A 14 4.71 -25.46 -12.27
N ALA A 15 5.60 -24.78 -11.55
CA ALA A 15 5.49 -24.56 -10.11
C ALA A 15 5.50 -23.04 -9.89
N LEU A 16 4.56 -22.52 -9.08
CA LEU A 16 4.61 -21.10 -8.68
C LEU A 16 5.92 -20.82 -7.93
N PRO A 17 6.49 -19.61 -8.08
CA PRO A 17 7.68 -19.22 -7.33
C PRO A 17 7.43 -19.25 -5.82
N ASP A 18 8.49 -19.44 -5.03
CA ASP A 18 8.42 -19.34 -3.57
C ASP A 18 7.86 -17.98 -3.13
N LEU A 19 7.12 -17.98 -2.03
CA LEU A 19 6.59 -16.75 -1.44
C LEU A 19 7.73 -15.78 -1.12
N VAL A 20 7.70 -14.59 -1.76
CA VAL A 20 8.70 -13.51 -1.61
C VAL A 20 9.01 -13.21 -0.14
N GLY A 21 7.97 -13.24 0.69
CA GLY A 21 8.03 -13.13 2.15
C GLY A 21 6.77 -12.47 2.69
N THR A 22 6.41 -12.73 3.94
CA THR A 22 5.10 -12.32 4.47
C THR A 22 4.99 -10.83 4.78
N ALA A 23 3.82 -10.22 4.51
CA ALA A 23 3.48 -8.88 4.99
C ALA A 23 3.22 -8.87 6.50
N PRO A 24 3.41 -7.72 7.19
CA PRO A 24 3.03 -7.58 8.60
C PRO A 24 1.52 -7.79 8.79
N SER A 25 1.14 -8.54 9.82
CA SER A 25 -0.29 -8.71 10.14
C SER A 25 -0.89 -7.41 10.63
N HIS A 26 -2.01 -7.01 10.03
CA HIS A 26 -2.77 -5.81 10.38
C HIS A 26 -4.23 -5.99 9.97
N ARG A 27 -5.14 -5.34 10.69
CA ARG A 27 -6.60 -5.31 10.40
C ARG A 27 -7.05 -3.98 9.81
N SER A 28 -6.23 -2.94 9.99
CA SER A 28 -6.43 -1.62 9.40
C SER A 28 -5.10 -0.97 9.10
N TYR A 29 -5.02 -0.22 8.00
CA TYR A 29 -3.86 0.57 7.66
C TYR A 29 -4.25 2.03 7.45
N ILE A 30 -3.60 2.91 8.19
CA ILE A 30 -3.97 4.31 8.36
C ILE A 30 -2.83 5.16 7.83
N PHE A 31 -3.14 6.08 6.93
CA PHE A 31 -2.22 7.02 6.32
C PHE A 31 -2.55 8.44 6.78
N LEU A 32 -1.60 9.08 7.44
CA LEU A 32 -1.61 10.51 7.69
C LEU A 32 -1.02 11.23 6.47
N HIS A 33 -1.79 12.10 5.85
CA HIS A 33 -1.36 12.81 4.64
C HIS A 33 -0.42 13.94 5.00
N THR A 34 0.78 13.90 4.43
CA THR A 34 1.82 14.92 4.62
C THR A 34 1.95 15.79 3.37
N PRO A 35 2.48 17.02 3.49
CA PRO A 35 2.72 17.90 2.35
C PRO A 35 4.06 17.64 1.65
N GLN A 36 4.95 16.84 2.24
CA GLN A 36 6.29 16.53 1.71
C GLN A 36 6.43 15.03 1.38
N PRO A 37 7.13 14.66 0.30
CA PRO A 37 7.34 13.27 -0.08
C PRO A 37 8.24 12.53 0.93
N PRO A 38 8.10 11.18 1.06
CA PRO A 38 8.97 10.38 1.92
C PRO A 38 10.46 10.41 1.55
N SER A 39 10.81 10.86 0.35
CA SER A 39 12.20 11.10 -0.07
C SER A 39 12.87 12.25 0.70
N GLU A 40 12.09 13.20 1.22
CA GLU A 40 12.56 14.32 2.04
C GLU A 40 12.60 14.00 3.55
N TYR A 41 12.04 12.87 3.96
CA TYR A 41 11.99 12.51 5.37
C TYR A 41 13.38 12.20 5.94
N PRO A 42 13.64 12.51 7.22
CA PRO A 42 14.78 11.95 7.94
C PRO A 42 14.62 10.45 8.11
N ALA A 43 15.73 9.72 8.31
CA ALA A 43 15.77 8.26 8.46
C ALA A 43 14.79 7.70 9.52
N ARG A 44 14.38 8.52 10.49
CA ARG A 44 13.29 8.24 11.42
C ARG A 44 12.33 9.41 11.42
N TYR A 45 11.21 9.24 10.72
CA TYR A 45 10.14 10.22 10.68
C TYR A 45 8.98 9.78 11.56
N ALA A 46 8.59 10.62 12.52
CA ALA A 46 7.48 10.40 13.43
C ALA A 46 6.99 11.74 13.98
N THR A 47 5.72 11.82 14.32
CA THR A 47 5.12 12.99 14.96
C THR A 47 4.38 12.59 16.24
N PRO A 48 4.17 13.51 17.20
CA PRO A 48 3.41 13.22 18.43
C PRO A 48 2.04 12.60 18.14
N LEU A 49 1.31 13.16 17.16
CA LEU A 49 0.01 12.65 16.75
C LEU A 49 0.08 11.25 16.14
N GLN A 50 1.03 11.00 15.25
CA GLN A 50 1.21 9.66 14.68
C GLN A 50 1.47 8.62 15.76
N ARG A 51 2.33 8.92 16.74
CA ARG A 51 2.64 8.01 17.85
C ARG A 51 1.42 7.80 18.75
N ALA A 52 0.68 8.87 19.05
CA ALA A 52 -0.53 8.81 19.86
C ALA A 52 -1.59 7.93 19.20
N LEU A 53 -1.83 8.08 17.90
CA LEU A 53 -2.73 7.21 17.14
C LEU A 53 -2.22 5.77 17.12
N LEU A 54 -0.95 5.54 16.80
CA LEU A 54 -0.36 4.19 16.73
C LEU A 54 -0.53 3.41 18.05
N LEU A 55 -0.27 4.05 19.19
CA LEU A 55 -0.44 3.42 20.51
C LEU A 55 -1.89 3.03 20.82
N ARG A 56 -2.86 3.73 20.24
CA ARG A 56 -4.29 3.44 20.38
C ARG A 56 -4.73 2.36 19.40
N THR A 57 -4.28 2.45 18.15
CA THR A 57 -4.74 1.58 17.06
C THR A 57 -4.11 0.18 17.11
N VAL A 58 -2.88 0.06 17.59
CA VAL A 58 -2.17 -1.23 17.64
C VAL A 58 -2.91 -2.27 18.49
N LYS A 59 -3.69 -1.83 19.49
CA LYS A 59 -4.47 -2.68 20.40
C LYS A 59 -5.50 -3.55 19.68
N TRP A 60 -5.95 -3.13 18.51
CA TRP A 60 -6.93 -3.84 17.68
C TRP A 60 -6.39 -4.16 16.28
N GLY A 61 -5.07 -4.04 16.07
CA GLY A 61 -4.39 -4.39 14.83
C GLY A 61 -4.33 -3.28 13.77
N GLY A 62 -4.50 -2.00 14.17
CA GLY A 62 -4.33 -0.87 13.28
C GLY A 62 -2.88 -0.39 13.21
N SER A 63 -2.39 -0.15 11.98
CA SER A 63 -1.09 0.45 11.70
C SER A 63 -1.26 1.91 11.26
N VAL A 64 -0.35 2.80 11.69
CA VAL A 64 -0.37 4.22 11.32
C VAL A 64 0.94 4.62 10.66
N ASN A 65 0.85 5.08 9.41
CA ASN A 65 1.97 5.51 8.58
C ASN A 65 1.67 6.88 7.95
N PHE A 66 2.60 7.42 7.18
CA PHE A 66 2.44 8.67 6.44
C PHE A 66 2.34 8.39 4.94
N SER A 67 1.50 9.15 4.23
CA SER A 67 1.47 9.15 2.77
C SER A 67 1.72 10.53 2.19
N TRP A 68 2.12 10.56 0.93
CA TRP A 68 2.25 11.76 0.11
C TRP A 68 1.85 11.46 -1.34
N SER A 69 1.20 12.42 -1.99
CA SER A 69 1.10 12.51 -3.44
C SER A 69 0.89 13.97 -3.83
N PRO A 70 1.20 14.39 -5.08
CA PRO A 70 0.98 15.76 -5.51
C PRO A 70 -0.50 16.20 -5.46
N GLU A 71 -1.42 15.25 -5.61
CA GLU A 71 -2.86 15.52 -5.73
C GLU A 71 -3.63 15.28 -4.42
N GLN A 72 -3.03 14.63 -3.42
CA GLN A 72 -3.74 14.36 -2.17
C GLN A 72 -3.82 15.62 -1.29
N PRO A 73 -4.95 15.82 -0.58
CA PRO A 73 -5.05 16.93 0.36
C PRO A 73 -4.12 16.70 1.56
N ALA A 74 -3.39 17.75 1.93
CA ALA A 74 -2.52 17.78 3.10
C ALA A 74 -2.58 19.16 3.76
N TYR A 75 -2.48 19.19 5.09
CA TYR A 75 -2.30 20.45 5.81
C TYR A 75 -0.84 20.92 5.66
N PRO A 76 -0.60 22.24 5.61
CA PRO A 76 0.75 22.77 5.62
C PRO A 76 1.47 22.38 6.94
N ILE A 77 2.79 22.41 6.90
CA ILE A 77 3.61 22.19 8.09
C ILE A 77 3.39 23.37 9.04
N ALA A 78 2.90 23.09 10.25
CA ALA A 78 2.68 24.12 11.26
C ALA A 78 4.00 24.49 11.94
N ALA A 79 4.30 25.80 12.04
CA ALA A 79 5.46 26.29 12.78
C ALA A 79 5.31 26.09 14.31
N SER A 80 4.07 26.02 14.80
CA SER A 80 3.71 26.04 16.23
C SER A 80 3.62 24.65 16.89
N GLY A 81 4.01 23.57 16.19
CA GLY A 81 3.92 22.20 16.70
C GLY A 81 2.51 21.59 16.73
N ASP A 82 1.47 22.40 16.49
CA ASP A 82 0.08 21.96 16.31
C ASP A 82 -0.15 21.49 14.86
N GLN A 83 0.25 20.24 14.60
CA GLN A 83 0.16 19.64 13.27
C GLN A 83 -1.20 18.95 13.07
N ALA A 84 -1.94 19.42 12.06
CA ALA A 84 -3.14 18.77 11.56
C ALA A 84 -2.85 17.82 10.39
N TYR A 85 -3.74 16.86 10.18
CA TYR A 85 -3.66 15.91 9.07
C TYR A 85 -5.02 15.66 8.43
N HIS A 86 -5.01 15.44 7.11
CA HIS A 86 -5.98 14.56 6.49
C HIS A 86 -5.55 13.12 6.75
N LEU A 87 -6.52 12.21 6.88
CA LEU A 87 -6.27 10.81 7.21
C LEU A 87 -7.11 9.93 6.30
N THR A 88 -6.49 8.92 5.69
CA THR A 88 -7.19 7.83 5.01
C THR A 88 -6.90 6.51 5.73
N ALA A 89 -7.93 5.74 6.08
CA ALA A 89 -7.81 4.43 6.69
C ALA A 89 -8.51 3.36 5.86
N PHE A 90 -7.88 2.21 5.71
CA PHE A 90 -8.44 1.04 5.03
C PHE A 90 -8.60 -0.11 6.01
N SER A 91 -9.75 -0.79 5.97
CA SER A 91 -10.02 -2.00 6.74
C SER A 91 -10.79 -2.99 5.87
N ARG A 92 -11.14 -4.16 6.42
CA ARG A 92 -12.07 -5.11 5.76
C ARG A 92 -13.47 -4.52 5.51
N ASN A 93 -13.77 -3.38 6.10
CA ASN A 93 -15.04 -2.67 5.94
C ASN A 93 -14.96 -1.51 4.94
N GLY A 94 -13.82 -1.35 4.24
CA GLY A 94 -13.65 -0.35 3.19
C GLY A 94 -12.72 0.79 3.58
N ARG A 95 -13.02 1.99 3.07
CA ARG A 95 -12.20 3.20 3.22
C ARG A 95 -12.90 4.24 4.09
N LEU A 96 -12.22 4.72 5.12
CA LEU A 96 -12.60 5.88 5.90
C LEU A 96 -11.66 7.04 5.59
N ALA A 97 -12.20 8.23 5.36
CA ALA A 97 -11.43 9.46 5.24
C ALA A 97 -11.86 10.44 6.34
N LEU A 98 -10.88 11.06 7.01
CA LEU A 98 -11.07 12.06 8.05
C LEU A 98 -10.24 13.29 7.73
N GLU A 99 -10.72 14.45 8.18
CA GLU A 99 -10.04 15.74 8.07
C GLU A 99 -9.92 16.39 9.44
N GLY A 100 -9.01 17.35 9.58
CA GLY A 100 -8.82 18.06 10.84
C GLY A 100 -8.34 17.15 11.97
N VAL A 101 -7.59 16.09 11.66
CA VAL A 101 -7.05 15.18 12.68
C VAL A 101 -5.90 15.89 13.39
N ARG A 102 -6.02 16.09 14.71
CA ARG A 102 -5.08 16.83 15.56
C ARG A 102 -4.90 16.13 16.91
N MET A 103 -4.00 16.65 17.74
CA MET A 103 -3.78 16.11 19.09
C MET A 103 -5.02 16.26 19.98
N GLU A 104 -5.79 17.34 19.80
CA GLU A 104 -6.93 17.69 20.64
C GLU A 104 -8.11 16.72 20.46
N ASN A 105 -8.24 16.12 19.27
CA ASN A 105 -9.33 15.18 18.94
C ASN A 105 -8.83 13.73 18.77
N VAL A 106 -7.62 13.41 19.21
CA VAL A 106 -7.00 12.09 18.98
C VAL A 106 -7.82 10.92 19.52
N GLU A 107 -8.52 11.10 20.65
CA GLU A 107 -9.38 10.05 21.24
C GLU A 107 -10.63 9.79 20.40
N GLU A 108 -11.29 10.84 19.92
CA GLU A 108 -12.45 10.74 19.04
C GLU A 108 -12.05 10.07 17.72
N VAL A 109 -10.94 10.50 17.13
CA VAL A 109 -10.39 9.93 15.90
C VAL A 109 -10.07 8.45 16.10
N ALA A 110 -9.41 8.08 17.20
CA ALA A 110 -9.09 6.68 17.50
C ALA A 110 -10.35 5.81 17.64
N LYS A 111 -11.41 6.32 18.30
CA LYS A 111 -12.70 5.64 18.42
C LYS A 111 -13.34 5.40 17.05
N ARG A 112 -13.38 6.43 16.20
CA ARG A 112 -13.92 6.30 14.82
C ARG A 112 -13.13 5.30 13.98
N LEU A 113 -11.81 5.28 14.12
CA LEU A 113 -10.96 4.30 13.43
C LEU A 113 -11.22 2.87 13.89
N GLN A 114 -11.45 2.68 15.19
CA GLN A 114 -11.80 1.38 15.76
C GLN A 114 -13.17 0.91 15.25
N GLU A 115 -14.19 1.76 15.33
CA GLU A 115 -15.53 1.46 14.80
C GLU A 115 -15.46 1.08 13.31
N HIS A 116 -14.67 1.78 12.50
CA HIS A 116 -14.44 1.45 11.10
C HIS A 116 -13.70 0.11 10.91
N ALA A 117 -12.78 -0.25 11.78
CA ALA A 117 -12.07 -1.53 11.70
C ALA A 117 -12.94 -2.72 12.15
N GLU A 118 -13.89 -2.49 13.05
CA GLU A 118 -14.77 -3.50 13.63
C GLU A 118 -16.11 -3.65 12.89
N GLY A 119 -16.42 -2.76 11.94
CA GLY A 119 -17.64 -2.82 11.14
C GLY A 119 -18.83 -2.13 11.78
N GLY A 120 -18.57 -1.16 12.65
CA GLY A 120 -19.59 -0.28 13.22
C GLY A 120 -20.29 0.58 12.17
N ALA A 121 -21.38 1.23 12.57
CA ALA A 121 -22.26 2.03 11.71
C ALA A 121 -21.65 3.38 11.28
N ILE A 122 -20.48 3.34 10.64
CA ILE A 122 -19.87 4.51 10.00
C ILE A 122 -20.26 4.48 8.52
N ALA A 123 -20.76 5.61 8.01
CA ALA A 123 -21.00 5.79 6.60
C ALA A 123 -19.67 5.74 5.83
N VAL A 124 -19.33 4.57 5.30
CA VAL A 124 -18.20 4.38 4.39
C VAL A 124 -18.65 4.88 3.02
N LYS A 125 -17.92 5.84 2.44
CA LYS A 125 -18.16 6.22 1.05
C LYS A 125 -17.91 5.00 0.17
N LYS A 126 -18.83 4.71 -0.76
CA LYS A 126 -18.52 3.82 -1.89
C LYS A 126 -17.42 4.50 -2.70
N ASP A 127 -16.19 4.11 -2.42
CA ASP A 127 -15.03 4.54 -3.17
C ASP A 127 -14.77 3.51 -4.26
N GLU A 128 -14.76 4.02 -5.49
CA GLU A 128 -14.47 3.25 -6.68
C GLU A 128 -12.97 3.30 -7.01
N ASP A 129 -12.20 4.11 -6.30
CA ASP A 129 -10.77 4.20 -6.52
C ASP A 129 -9.99 3.00 -5.95
N VAL A 130 -8.92 2.64 -6.65
CA VAL A 130 -7.86 1.76 -6.14
C VAL A 130 -6.64 2.61 -5.83
N HIS A 131 -6.13 2.48 -4.61
CA HIS A 131 -4.99 3.23 -4.10
C HIS A 131 -3.77 2.34 -4.06
N LEU A 132 -2.68 2.76 -4.70
CA LEU A 132 -1.38 2.11 -4.70
C LEU A 132 -0.41 2.96 -3.89
N TYR A 133 -0.02 2.46 -2.71
CA TYR A 133 0.98 3.11 -1.86
C TYR A 133 2.33 2.42 -2.03
N VAL A 134 3.33 3.16 -2.51
CA VAL A 134 4.68 2.64 -2.70
C VAL A 134 5.62 3.21 -1.66
N CYS A 135 6.40 2.36 -1.00
CA CYS A 135 7.36 2.81 -0.01
C CYS A 135 8.60 3.45 -0.68
N THR A 136 8.81 4.75 -0.49
CA THR A 136 9.92 5.53 -1.10
C THR A 136 10.87 6.18 -0.09
N HIS A 137 10.81 5.74 1.18
CA HIS A 137 11.57 6.34 2.29
C HIS A 137 13.08 6.00 2.23
N GLY A 138 13.81 6.63 1.32
CA GLY A 138 15.21 6.32 1.00
C GLY A 138 16.21 6.56 2.12
N SER A 139 15.99 7.59 2.95
CA SER A 139 16.84 7.86 4.12
C SER A 139 16.73 6.78 5.21
N ARG A 140 15.63 6.01 5.22
CA ARG A 140 15.47 4.83 6.10
C ARG A 140 16.15 3.59 5.53
N ASP A 141 16.04 3.36 4.22
CA ASP A 141 16.72 2.29 3.49
C ASP A 141 16.81 2.66 2.00
N CYS A 142 18.01 2.62 1.41
CA CYS A 142 18.22 3.06 0.02
C CYS A 142 17.37 2.29 -0.99
N ARG A 143 17.13 0.99 -0.78
CA ARG A 143 16.29 0.17 -1.70
C ARG A 143 14.86 0.69 -1.79
N CYS A 144 14.33 1.24 -0.68
CA CYS A 144 13.03 1.90 -0.71
C CYS A 144 13.07 3.16 -1.58
N GLY A 145 14.11 4.00 -1.44
CA GLY A 145 14.26 5.21 -2.25
C GLY A 145 14.46 4.92 -3.74
N ASP A 146 15.40 4.02 -4.04
CA ASP A 146 15.85 3.73 -5.40
C ASP A 146 14.80 2.93 -6.19
N THR A 147 14.54 1.68 -5.78
CA THR A 147 13.57 0.79 -6.46
C THR A 147 12.15 1.29 -6.27
N GLY A 148 11.78 1.73 -5.06
CA GLY A 148 10.44 2.28 -4.81
C GLY A 148 10.18 3.54 -5.64
N GLY A 149 11.14 4.46 -5.72
CA GLY A 149 11.02 5.66 -6.55
C GLY A 149 10.93 5.34 -8.04
N ALA A 150 11.68 4.34 -8.52
CA ALA A 150 11.58 3.87 -9.91
C ALA A 150 10.19 3.30 -10.25
N VAL A 151 9.63 2.50 -9.35
CA VAL A 151 8.29 1.91 -9.52
C VAL A 151 7.19 2.97 -9.48
N VAL A 152 7.29 4.00 -8.62
CA VAL A 152 6.33 5.12 -8.61
C VAL A 152 6.31 5.84 -9.95
N ARG A 153 7.48 6.16 -10.51
CA ARG A 153 7.58 6.81 -11.83
C ARG A 153 6.97 5.94 -12.92
N ALA A 154 7.30 4.66 -12.95
CA ALA A 154 6.74 3.71 -13.92
C ALA A 154 5.21 3.58 -13.80
N LEU A 155 4.66 3.53 -12.58
CA LEU A 155 3.21 3.53 -12.34
C LEU A 155 2.56 4.81 -12.89
N GLN A 156 3.12 5.98 -12.59
CA GLN A 156 2.57 7.26 -13.05
C GLN A 156 2.64 7.39 -14.57
N GLU A 157 3.75 7.01 -15.20
CA GLU A 157 3.93 7.04 -16.64
C GLU A 157 2.96 6.09 -17.36
N GLU A 158 2.82 4.86 -16.86
CA GLU A 158 1.92 3.87 -17.45
C GLU A 158 0.44 4.25 -17.28
N LEU A 159 0.06 4.77 -16.10
CA LEU A 159 -1.30 5.28 -15.88
C LEU A 159 -1.59 6.49 -16.77
N LYS A 160 -0.65 7.43 -16.90
CA LYS A 160 -0.79 8.57 -17.81
C LYS A 160 -0.97 8.11 -19.25
N ARG A 161 -0.16 7.14 -19.70
CA ARG A 161 -0.25 6.56 -21.06
C ARG A 161 -1.61 5.91 -21.29
N ARG A 162 -2.10 5.10 -20.35
CA ARG A 162 -3.41 4.42 -20.47
C ARG A 162 -4.58 5.40 -20.39
N ASN A 163 -4.54 6.38 -19.50
CA ASN A 163 -5.56 7.43 -19.40
C ASN A 163 -5.63 8.31 -20.66
N ALA A 164 -4.51 8.51 -21.36
CA ALA A 164 -4.52 9.19 -22.66
C ALA A 164 -5.20 8.36 -23.77
N GLN A 165 -5.18 7.03 -23.66
CA GLN A 165 -5.81 6.11 -24.61
C GLN A 165 -7.29 5.87 -24.30
N ASP A 166 -7.63 5.75 -23.01
CA ASP A 166 -8.99 5.57 -22.52
C ASP A 166 -9.21 6.39 -21.22
N PRO A 167 -9.62 7.66 -21.34
CA PRO A 167 -9.79 8.55 -20.18
C PRO A 167 -10.84 8.09 -19.18
N ASN A 168 -11.80 7.27 -19.60
CA ASN A 168 -12.87 6.73 -18.75
C ASN A 168 -12.62 5.25 -18.39
N GLY A 169 -11.46 4.71 -18.77
CA GLY A 169 -11.07 3.33 -18.51
C GLY A 169 -10.73 3.07 -17.05
N PRO A 170 -10.38 1.82 -16.70
CA PRO A 170 -10.10 1.42 -15.33
C PRO A 170 -8.88 2.14 -14.72
N SER A 171 -7.95 2.64 -15.53
CA SER A 171 -6.79 3.41 -15.06
C SER A 171 -7.15 4.79 -14.49
N SER A 172 -8.31 5.35 -14.85
CA SER A 172 -8.78 6.65 -14.33
C SER A 172 -9.08 6.63 -12.83
N ARG A 173 -9.35 5.43 -12.29
CA ARG A 173 -9.67 5.15 -10.89
C ARG A 173 -8.45 4.78 -10.03
N VAL A 174 -7.25 4.74 -10.61
CA VAL A 174 -6.05 4.40 -9.84
C VAL A 174 -5.42 5.67 -9.29
N LYS A 175 -5.22 5.69 -7.97
CA LYS A 175 -4.49 6.74 -7.26
C LYS A 175 -3.15 6.18 -6.80
N VAL A 176 -2.06 6.84 -7.17
CA VAL A 176 -0.70 6.47 -6.74
C VAL A 176 -0.25 7.45 -5.67
N ALA A 177 0.21 6.92 -4.55
CA ALA A 177 0.81 7.68 -3.47
C ALA A 177 2.10 7.02 -3.01
N GLU A 178 2.97 7.82 -2.44
CA GLU A 178 4.17 7.39 -1.75
C GLU A 178 3.85 7.21 -0.27
N THR A 179 4.52 6.26 0.39
CA THR A 179 4.38 6.05 1.85
C THR A 179 5.74 6.01 2.54
N ALA A 180 5.75 6.43 3.80
CA ALA A 180 6.90 6.20 4.67
C ALA A 180 7.16 4.69 4.85
N HIS A 181 8.36 4.39 5.34
CA HIS A 181 8.86 3.03 5.50
C HIS A 181 7.86 2.06 6.13
N VAL A 182 7.55 0.99 5.40
CA VAL A 182 6.54 -0.02 5.78
C VAL A 182 7.14 -1.28 6.43
N GLY A 183 8.47 -1.33 6.59
CA GLY A 183 9.20 -2.58 6.88
C GLY A 183 9.44 -3.40 5.61
N GLY A 184 10.16 -4.53 5.73
CA GLY A 184 10.37 -5.43 4.59
C GLY A 184 11.15 -4.80 3.41
N HIS A 185 12.06 -3.85 3.67
CA HIS A 185 12.89 -3.21 2.62
C HIS A 185 13.72 -4.21 1.80
N LYS A 186 13.98 -5.41 2.34
CA LYS A 186 14.65 -6.46 1.60
C LYS A 186 13.84 -6.95 0.40
N TYR A 187 12.55 -6.63 0.36
CA TYR A 187 11.60 -6.95 -0.72
C TYR A 187 11.18 -5.70 -1.49
N ALA A 188 11.93 -4.60 -1.43
CA ALA A 188 11.59 -3.40 -2.20
C ALA A 188 11.59 -3.71 -3.72
N ALA A 189 10.74 -3.08 -4.52
CA ALA A 189 9.70 -2.11 -4.12
C ALA A 189 8.50 -2.78 -3.43
N ASN A 190 8.05 -2.21 -2.32
CA ASN A 190 6.81 -2.63 -1.67
C ASN A 190 5.64 -1.78 -2.17
N ILE A 191 4.57 -2.43 -2.65
CA ILE A 191 3.33 -1.77 -3.06
C ILE A 191 2.18 -2.29 -2.19
N LEU A 192 1.45 -1.39 -1.56
CA LEU A 192 0.23 -1.68 -0.81
C LEU A 192 -0.97 -1.30 -1.67
N VAL A 193 -1.82 -2.27 -1.99
CA VAL A 193 -2.97 -2.12 -2.89
C VAL A 193 -4.26 -2.10 -2.08
N TYR A 194 -4.94 -0.96 -2.04
CA TYR A 194 -6.21 -0.78 -1.33
C TYR A 194 -7.35 -0.41 -2.29
N PRO A 195 -8.61 -0.82 -2.04
CA PRO A 195 -9.09 -1.43 -0.80
C PRO A 195 -8.79 -2.93 -0.67
N HIS A 196 -8.22 -3.60 -1.69
CA HIS A 196 -7.96 -5.04 -1.67
C HIS A 196 -7.22 -5.51 -0.40
N GLY A 197 -6.28 -4.71 0.09
CA GLY A 197 -5.44 -5.02 1.24
C GLY A 197 -4.22 -5.86 0.88
N GLU A 198 -3.82 -5.89 -0.39
CA GLU A 198 -2.73 -6.74 -0.87
C GLU A 198 -1.39 -6.03 -0.75
N TRP A 199 -0.35 -6.78 -0.41
CA TRP A 199 1.02 -6.30 -0.36
C TRP A 199 1.84 -7.03 -1.41
N LEU A 200 2.53 -6.26 -2.25
CA LEU A 200 3.46 -6.76 -3.25
C LEU A 200 4.91 -6.40 -2.85
N GLY A 201 5.88 -7.18 -3.31
CA GLY A 201 7.31 -6.97 -3.14
C GLY A 201 8.10 -7.44 -4.36
N TYR A 202 9.37 -7.05 -4.43
CA TYR A 202 10.24 -7.27 -5.60
C TYR A 202 9.58 -6.84 -6.92
N VAL A 203 8.77 -5.77 -6.87
CA VAL A 203 8.22 -5.19 -8.08
C VAL A 203 9.30 -4.31 -8.70
N GLU A 204 9.58 -4.52 -9.98
CA GLU A 204 10.46 -3.68 -10.79
C GLU A 204 9.62 -2.82 -11.77
N PRO A 205 10.19 -1.77 -12.37
CA PRO A 205 9.48 -0.94 -13.35
C PRO A 205 8.83 -1.72 -14.50
N GLU A 206 9.46 -2.80 -14.96
CA GLU A 206 8.97 -3.62 -16.06
C GLU A 206 7.72 -4.45 -15.70
N ASP A 207 7.49 -4.70 -14.41
CA ASP A 207 6.35 -5.47 -13.92
C ASP A 207 5.06 -4.62 -13.81
N VAL A 208 5.19 -3.29 -13.81
CA VAL A 208 4.10 -2.33 -13.61
C VAL A 208 2.88 -2.59 -14.52
N PRO A 209 3.03 -2.81 -15.84
CA PRO A 209 1.89 -3.10 -16.70
C PRO A 209 1.11 -4.35 -16.25
N ALA A 210 1.81 -5.42 -15.84
CA ALA A 210 1.19 -6.66 -15.39
C ALA A 210 0.53 -6.50 -14.01
N VAL A 211 1.13 -5.71 -13.11
CA VAL A 211 0.53 -5.35 -11.82
C VAL A 211 -0.78 -4.59 -12.02
N LEU A 212 -0.80 -3.57 -12.89
CA LEU A 212 -2.01 -2.81 -13.19
C LEU A 212 -3.09 -3.69 -13.83
N ASP A 213 -2.74 -4.55 -14.80
CA ASP A 213 -3.68 -5.48 -15.42
C ASP A 213 -4.32 -6.42 -14.40
N ALA A 214 -3.55 -6.92 -13.44
CA ALA A 214 -4.05 -7.76 -12.38
C ALA A 214 -4.99 -6.99 -11.43
N VAL A 215 -4.66 -5.74 -11.10
CA VAL A 215 -5.52 -4.85 -10.31
C VAL A 215 -6.85 -4.60 -11.01
N PHE A 216 -6.85 -4.31 -12.31
CA PHE A 216 -8.06 -4.00 -13.09
C PHE A 216 -9.01 -5.18 -13.24
N LYS A 217 -8.51 -6.41 -13.15
CA LYS A 217 -9.32 -7.63 -13.18
C LYS A 217 -10.01 -7.92 -11.84
N ARG A 218 -9.72 -7.17 -10.79
CA ARG A 218 -10.31 -7.36 -9.45
C ARG A 218 -11.41 -6.35 -9.17
N PRO A 219 -12.48 -6.75 -8.48
CA PRO A 219 -13.47 -5.81 -8.00
C PRO A 219 -12.86 -4.85 -6.98
N THR A 220 -13.27 -3.59 -6.98
CA THR A 220 -12.84 -2.58 -5.99
C THR A 220 -13.53 -2.80 -4.66
N ARG A 221 -13.06 -3.78 -3.89
CA ARG A 221 -13.52 -4.10 -2.53
C ARG A 221 -12.38 -4.72 -1.72
N PRO A 222 -12.46 -4.76 -0.38
CA PRO A 222 -11.56 -5.60 0.40
C PRO A 222 -11.55 -7.03 -0.10
N ALA A 223 -10.35 -7.63 -0.23
CA ALA A 223 -10.21 -9.01 -0.63
C ALA A 223 -10.66 -9.93 0.52
N SER A 224 -11.39 -10.99 0.18
CA SER A 224 -11.82 -12.03 1.13
C SER A 224 -10.79 -13.15 1.21
N ALA A 225 -10.93 -14.08 2.16
CA ALA A 225 -10.08 -15.26 2.22
C ALA A 225 -10.18 -16.17 0.98
N SER A 226 -11.27 -16.07 0.21
CA SER A 226 -11.50 -16.88 -0.99
C SER A 226 -10.91 -16.27 -2.26
N ASP A 227 -10.52 -14.99 -2.25
CA ASP A 227 -9.89 -14.37 -3.41
C ASP A 227 -8.44 -14.90 -3.54
N PRO A 228 -7.98 -15.34 -4.73
CA PRO A 228 -6.58 -15.75 -4.90
C PRO A 228 -5.64 -14.54 -4.73
N PRO A 229 -4.38 -14.75 -4.30
CA PRO A 229 -3.34 -13.71 -4.22
C PRO A 229 -3.28 -12.82 -5.48
N LEU A 230 -3.13 -11.51 -5.28
CA LEU A 230 -2.89 -10.57 -6.36
C LEU A 230 -1.43 -10.69 -6.82
N CYS A 231 -1.20 -10.84 -8.12
CA CYS A 231 0.15 -10.95 -8.71
C CYS A 231 1.05 -11.95 -7.98
N PRO A 232 0.77 -13.27 -8.03
CA PRO A 232 1.48 -14.27 -7.22
C PRO A 232 3.02 -14.16 -7.21
N PRO A 233 3.73 -13.87 -8.32
CA PRO A 233 5.19 -13.70 -8.28
C PRO A 233 5.70 -12.59 -7.35
N HIS A 234 4.88 -11.58 -7.07
CA HIS A 234 5.22 -10.45 -6.21
C HIS A 234 4.47 -10.47 -4.87
N TRP A 235 3.54 -11.41 -4.68
CA TRP A 235 2.65 -11.36 -3.54
C TRP A 235 3.38 -11.62 -2.23
N ARG A 236 3.07 -10.80 -1.22
CA ARG A 236 3.64 -10.90 0.13
C ARG A 236 2.60 -11.18 1.19
N GLY A 237 1.37 -10.74 1.00
CA GLY A 237 0.37 -10.88 2.06
C GLY A 237 -0.87 -10.05 1.83
N ARG A 238 -1.84 -10.26 2.71
CA ARG A 238 -3.15 -9.61 2.67
C ARG A 238 -3.55 -9.12 4.05
N MET A 239 -4.11 -7.92 4.11
CA MET A 239 -4.73 -7.35 5.31
C MET A 239 -5.74 -8.33 5.91
N GLY A 240 -5.66 -8.51 7.23
CA GLY A 240 -6.53 -9.40 8.00
C GLY A 240 -6.03 -10.83 8.11
N LEU A 241 -4.89 -11.19 7.48
CA LEU A 241 -4.26 -12.49 7.65
C LEU A 241 -3.05 -12.42 8.59
N ALA A 242 -2.87 -13.47 9.37
CA ALA A 242 -1.65 -13.77 10.10
C ALA A 242 -0.58 -14.35 9.16
N LYS A 243 0.64 -14.48 9.66
CA LYS A 243 1.78 -14.98 8.88
C LYS A 243 1.48 -16.33 8.22
N ASP A 244 0.98 -17.29 9.00
CA ASP A 244 0.78 -18.66 8.53
C ASP A 244 -0.41 -18.75 7.56
N GLU A 245 -1.49 -18.02 7.83
CA GLU A 245 -2.63 -17.91 6.90
C GLU A 245 -2.24 -17.33 5.53
N GLN A 246 -1.28 -16.40 5.49
CA GLN A 246 -0.75 -15.89 4.21
C GLN A 246 0.01 -16.97 3.45
N ILE A 247 0.81 -17.79 4.16
CA ILE A 247 1.57 -18.89 3.55
C ILE A 247 0.61 -19.95 3.01
N GLU A 248 -0.39 -20.34 3.80
CA GLU A 248 -1.42 -21.30 3.43
C GLU A 248 -2.21 -20.84 2.19
N LEU A 249 -2.67 -19.58 2.18
CA LEU A 249 -3.40 -19.02 1.03
C LEU A 249 -2.56 -19.06 -0.25
N PHE A 250 -1.27 -18.74 -0.15
CA PHE A 250 -0.37 -18.76 -1.29
C PHE A 250 -0.14 -20.18 -1.82
N GLN A 251 0.13 -21.12 -0.93
CA GLN A 251 0.36 -22.53 -1.29
C GLN A 251 -0.88 -23.19 -1.87
N ALA A 252 -2.06 -22.91 -1.31
CA ALA A 252 -3.32 -23.43 -1.85
C ALA A 252 -3.56 -22.96 -3.30
N THR A 253 -3.16 -21.73 -3.62
CA THR A 253 -3.26 -21.20 -4.99
C THR A 253 -2.22 -21.85 -5.92
N ALA A 254 -1.01 -22.11 -5.43
CA ALA A 254 0.04 -22.80 -6.19
C ALA A 254 -0.31 -24.23 -6.57
N GLN A 255 -1.08 -24.92 -5.72
CA GLN A 255 -1.55 -26.29 -5.98
C GLN A 255 -2.74 -26.35 -6.94
N ALA A 256 -3.44 -25.23 -7.14
CA ALA A 256 -4.62 -25.15 -8.00
C ALA A 256 -4.32 -24.61 -9.43
N ALA A 257 -3.08 -24.19 -9.69
CA ALA A 257 -2.61 -23.65 -10.97
C ALA A 257 -1.84 -24.71 -11.78
#